data_AF-A0A1D7VXX9-F1
#
_entry.id   AF-A0A1D7VXX9-F1
#
_cell.length_a   1.000
_cell.length_b   1.000
_cell.length_c   1.000
_cell.angle_alpha   90.00
_cell.angle_beta   90.00
_cell.angle_gamma   90.00
#
_symmetry.space_group_name_H-M   'P 1'
#
loop_
_entity.id
_entity.type
_entity.pdbx_description
1 polymer ?
#
loop_
_entity_poly.entity_id
_entity_poly.type
_entity_poly.pdbx_seq_one_letter_code
_entity_poly.pdbx_strand_id
1 'polypeptide(L)'
;MVPCSEGALVNAIDAANAAGGGTLILAPFCTYSLTSAHGGDGDGPSGLPNITSPISMTGLGTTITRDNEADPFRIIEVDGPSHEPSGQGQLTLTTITVRNGDAGDDVGGGIANFGGHVILTASTVRDNGADLGGGIYTDNALTLTASGVHDNTAATDGGGIYKNSGSVSLLASPIVHNSPNNCGANPPAVPDC
;
A
#
# COMPACT_ATOMS: atom_id res chain seq x y z
N MET A 1 6.82 17.06 -10.89
CA MET A 1 5.38 16.78 -10.71
C MET A 1 4.99 15.71 -11.71
N VAL A 2 4.30 14.66 -11.26
CA VAL A 2 3.87 13.53 -12.07
C VAL A 2 2.53 13.88 -12.74
N PRO A 3 2.43 13.85 -14.09
CA PRO A 3 1.16 14.06 -14.79
C PRO A 3 0.05 13.09 -14.34
N CYS A 4 -1.22 13.50 -14.43
CA CYS A 4 -2.38 12.72 -13.98
C CYS A 4 -2.73 11.59 -14.97
N SER A 5 -1.97 10.51 -14.96
CA SER A 5 -2.23 9.30 -15.74
C SER A 5 -1.49 8.11 -15.16
N GLU A 6 -2.04 6.91 -15.31
CA GLU A 6 -1.39 5.65 -14.94
C GLU A 6 0.05 5.55 -15.45
N GLY A 7 0.26 5.63 -16.76
CA GLY A 7 1.60 5.48 -17.35
C GLY A 7 2.62 6.51 -16.86
N ALA A 8 2.19 7.74 -16.52
CA ALA A 8 3.09 8.72 -15.94
C ALA A 8 3.52 8.39 -14.50
N LEU A 9 2.61 7.82 -13.70
CA LEU A 9 2.92 7.36 -12.35
C LEU A 9 3.85 6.15 -12.38
N VAL A 10 3.53 5.16 -13.21
CA VAL A 10 4.37 3.96 -13.43
C VAL A 10 5.79 4.36 -13.83
N ASN A 11 5.93 5.16 -14.89
CA ASN A 11 7.25 5.62 -15.35
C ASN A 11 8.03 6.42 -14.29
N ALA A 12 7.33 7.19 -13.46
CA ALA A 12 7.97 7.96 -12.39
C ALA A 12 8.50 7.06 -11.26
N ILE A 13 7.78 5.98 -10.93
CA ILE A 13 8.21 4.99 -9.95
C ILE A 13 9.41 4.21 -10.48
N ASP A 14 9.35 3.73 -11.73
CA ASP A 14 10.47 3.02 -12.36
C ASP A 14 11.74 3.87 -12.42
N ALA A 15 11.60 5.15 -12.79
CA ALA A 15 12.71 6.08 -12.81
C ALA A 15 13.31 6.31 -11.41
N ALA A 16 12.47 6.38 -10.37
CA ALA A 16 12.94 6.51 -8.99
C ALA A 16 13.65 5.25 -8.51
N ASN A 17 13.10 4.06 -8.79
CA ASN A 17 13.75 2.78 -8.50
C ASN A 17 15.11 2.66 -9.17
N ALA A 18 15.19 2.97 -10.47
CA ALA A 18 16.45 2.95 -11.22
C ALA A 18 17.49 3.96 -10.69
N ALA A 19 17.04 5.06 -10.08
CA ALA A 19 17.90 6.06 -9.46
C ALA A 19 18.32 5.71 -8.01
N GLY A 20 17.80 4.62 -7.45
CA GLY A 20 18.01 4.23 -6.05
C GLY A 20 17.16 5.01 -5.04
N GLY A 21 16.08 5.64 -5.51
CA GLY A 21 15.11 6.37 -4.70
C GLY A 21 14.65 7.67 -5.35
N GLY A 22 13.61 8.29 -4.79
CA GLY A 22 13.09 9.54 -5.34
C GLY A 22 11.95 10.17 -4.54
N THR A 23 11.66 11.43 -4.88
CA THR A 23 10.47 12.16 -4.39
C THR A 23 9.56 12.49 -5.56
N LEU A 24 8.32 12.04 -5.47
CA LEU A 24 7.28 12.21 -6.48
C LEU A 24 6.21 13.16 -5.95
N ILE A 25 6.05 14.31 -6.61
CA ILE A 25 4.93 15.21 -6.35
C ILE A 25 3.83 14.82 -7.32
N LEU A 26 2.74 14.26 -6.82
CA LEU A 26 1.61 13.84 -7.63
C LEU A 26 0.70 15.02 -7.99
N ALA A 27 -0.02 14.90 -9.10
CA ALA A 27 -0.96 15.91 -9.52
C ALA A 27 -2.06 16.13 -8.44
N PRO A 28 -2.34 17.38 -8.04
CA PRO A 28 -3.38 17.66 -7.05
C PRO A 28 -4.76 17.36 -7.63
N PHE A 29 -5.67 16.87 -6.77
CA PHE A 29 -7.05 16.49 -7.09
C PHE A 29 -7.17 15.43 -8.20
N CYS A 30 -6.07 14.73 -8.50
CA CYS A 30 -6.01 13.70 -9.52
C CYS A 30 -6.45 12.35 -8.96
N THR A 31 -7.14 11.57 -9.79
CA THR A 31 -7.31 10.14 -9.59
C THR A 31 -6.47 9.39 -10.62
N TYR A 32 -5.43 8.70 -10.15
CA TYR A 32 -4.64 7.75 -10.93
C TYR A 32 -5.40 6.42 -10.93
N SER A 33 -6.20 6.17 -11.98
CA SER A 33 -6.88 4.88 -12.19
C SER A 33 -5.91 3.91 -12.86
N LEU A 34 -5.62 2.79 -12.20
CA LEU A 34 -4.75 1.73 -12.68
C LEU A 34 -5.61 0.70 -13.42
N THR A 35 -5.28 0.43 -14.68
CA THR A 35 -6.06 -0.44 -15.56
C THR A 35 -5.40 -1.80 -15.77
N SER A 36 -4.13 -1.94 -15.41
CA SER A 36 -3.39 -3.21 -15.45
C SER A 36 -2.36 -3.29 -14.32
N ALA A 37 -1.86 -4.50 -14.07
CA ALA A 37 -0.71 -4.70 -13.20
C ALA A 37 0.60 -4.23 -13.89
N HIS A 38 1.50 -3.63 -13.12
CA HIS A 38 2.83 -3.18 -13.55
C HIS A 38 3.96 -3.71 -12.65
N GLY A 39 3.61 -4.55 -11.67
CA GLY A 39 4.52 -5.23 -10.76
C GLY A 39 3.89 -6.51 -10.23
N GLY A 40 4.42 -6.99 -9.12
CA GLY A 40 4.08 -8.28 -8.55
C GLY A 40 4.99 -9.39 -9.05
N ASP A 41 5.11 -10.42 -8.22
CA ASP A 41 5.98 -11.57 -8.44
C ASP A 41 5.28 -12.89 -8.07
N GLY A 42 5.94 -13.78 -7.34
CA GLY A 42 5.35 -15.03 -6.86
C GLY A 42 4.15 -14.82 -5.92
N ASP A 43 4.00 -13.62 -5.33
CA ASP A 43 2.96 -13.30 -4.35
C ASP A 43 1.75 -12.55 -4.93
N GLY A 44 1.65 -12.49 -6.26
CA GLY A 44 0.49 -11.97 -6.97
C GLY A 44 0.73 -10.62 -7.65
N PRO A 45 -0.21 -10.14 -8.48
CA PRO A 45 -0.02 -8.93 -9.28
C PRO A 45 -0.14 -7.64 -8.45
N SER A 46 0.63 -6.63 -8.86
CA SER A 46 0.60 -5.28 -8.29
C SER A 46 0.35 -4.21 -9.35
N GLY A 47 -0.54 -3.27 -9.05
CA GLY A 47 -0.97 -2.19 -9.93
C GLY A 47 0.11 -1.13 -10.16
N LEU A 48 1.10 -1.01 -9.28
CA LEU A 48 2.27 -0.17 -9.48
C LEU A 48 3.52 -1.05 -9.58
N PRO A 49 4.61 -0.57 -10.20
CA PRO A 49 5.90 -1.24 -10.08
C PRO A 49 6.29 -1.40 -8.62
N ASN A 50 6.89 -2.54 -8.28
CA ASN A 50 7.33 -2.82 -6.92
C ASN A 50 8.28 -1.73 -6.41
N ILE A 51 8.03 -1.26 -5.19
CA ILE A 51 8.88 -0.25 -4.55
C ILE A 51 10.11 -0.97 -3.97
N THR A 52 11.22 -0.92 -4.70
CA THR A 52 12.48 -1.60 -4.35
C THR A 52 13.54 -0.64 -3.79
N SER A 53 13.25 0.65 -3.78
CA SER A 53 14.10 1.72 -3.27
C SER A 53 13.29 2.75 -2.45
N PRO A 54 13.93 3.69 -1.75
CA PRO A 54 13.22 4.73 -1.01
C PRO A 54 12.47 5.72 -1.91
N ILE A 55 11.13 5.63 -1.93
CA ILE A 55 10.25 6.49 -2.69
C ILE A 55 9.29 7.24 -1.77
N SER A 56 9.29 8.56 -1.86
CA SER A 56 8.33 9.44 -1.19
C SER A 56 7.34 10.01 -2.20
N MET A 57 6.04 9.86 -1.96
CA MET A 57 4.98 10.46 -2.79
C MET A 57 4.16 11.45 -1.96
N THR A 58 3.95 12.63 -2.54
CA THR A 58 3.12 13.67 -1.92
C THR A 58 1.98 14.05 -2.86
N GLY A 59 0.75 13.96 -2.36
CA GLY A 59 -0.47 14.35 -3.07
C GLY A 59 -1.21 15.52 -2.42
N LEU A 60 -2.32 15.95 -3.03
CA LEU A 60 -3.27 16.89 -2.42
C LEU A 60 -4.65 16.54 -2.95
N GLY A 61 -5.47 15.85 -2.15
CA GLY A 61 -6.72 15.26 -2.67
C GLY A 61 -6.47 14.24 -3.78
N THR A 62 -5.27 13.65 -3.79
CA THR A 62 -4.84 12.69 -4.82
C THR A 62 -5.29 11.28 -4.42
N THR A 63 -5.82 10.54 -5.38
CA THR A 63 -6.23 9.13 -5.22
C THR A 63 -5.43 8.26 -6.18
N ILE A 64 -4.96 7.11 -5.70
CA ILE A 64 -4.47 5.99 -6.51
C ILE A 64 -5.47 4.86 -6.31
N THR A 65 -6.01 4.34 -7.41
CA THR A 65 -7.10 3.37 -7.36
C THR A 65 -7.00 2.36 -8.48
N ARG A 66 -7.38 1.12 -8.20
CA ARG A 66 -7.65 0.14 -9.24
C ARG A 66 -8.96 0.48 -9.95
N ASP A 67 -8.95 0.38 -11.27
CA ASP A 67 -10.16 0.50 -12.07
C ASP A 67 -11.08 -0.71 -11.85
N ASN A 68 -12.39 -0.49 -11.78
CA ASN A 68 -13.34 -1.56 -11.50
C ASN A 68 -13.43 -2.59 -12.63
N GLU A 69 -13.05 -2.22 -13.86
CA GLU A 69 -13.02 -3.13 -15.02
C GLU A 69 -11.67 -3.85 -15.17
N ALA A 70 -10.66 -3.47 -14.38
CA ALA A 70 -9.37 -4.13 -14.41
C ALA A 70 -9.44 -5.53 -13.78
N ASP A 71 -8.47 -6.38 -14.12
CA ASP A 71 -8.23 -7.62 -13.39
C ASP A 71 -7.86 -7.31 -11.92
N PRO A 72 -8.03 -8.28 -10.99
CA PRO A 72 -7.61 -8.10 -9.60
C PRO A 72 -6.10 -7.88 -9.49
N PHE A 73 -5.72 -6.87 -8.71
CA PHE A 73 -4.36 -6.64 -8.22
C PHE A 73 -4.38 -5.74 -6.98
N ARG A 74 -3.35 -5.87 -6.13
CA ARG A 74 -3.10 -4.89 -5.07
C ARG A 74 -2.63 -3.57 -5.65
N ILE A 75 -2.80 -2.45 -4.94
CA ILE A 75 -2.34 -1.15 -5.49
C ILE A 75 -0.83 -1.01 -5.40
N ILE A 76 -0.23 -1.34 -4.26
CA ILE A 76 1.19 -1.07 -4.00
C ILE A 76 1.85 -2.27 -3.32
N GLU A 77 3.05 -2.59 -3.80
CA GLU A 77 3.94 -3.57 -3.20
C GLU A 77 5.28 -2.90 -2.82
N VAL A 78 5.80 -3.22 -1.64
CA VAL A 78 7.04 -2.65 -1.12
C VAL A 78 7.98 -3.77 -0.68
N ASP A 79 9.08 -3.92 -1.42
CA ASP A 79 9.99 -5.06 -1.29
C ASP A 79 11.24 -4.67 -0.51
N GLY A 80 11.41 -5.28 0.65
CA GLY A 80 12.63 -5.18 1.43
C GLY A 80 13.52 -6.42 1.32
N PRO A 81 14.65 -6.43 2.06
CA PRO A 81 15.70 -7.43 1.90
C PRO A 81 15.29 -8.88 2.17
N SER A 82 14.20 -9.10 2.92
CA SER A 82 13.69 -10.44 3.22
C SER A 82 12.90 -11.07 2.08
N HIS A 83 12.38 -10.23 1.19
CA HIS A 83 11.61 -10.64 0.02
C HIS A 83 12.49 -10.59 -1.23
N GLU A 84 13.10 -9.43 -1.45
CA GLU A 84 14.07 -9.19 -2.51
C GLU A 84 15.43 -8.86 -1.89
N PRO A 85 16.47 -9.73 -1.97
CA PRO A 85 17.75 -9.52 -1.29
C PRO A 85 18.47 -8.20 -1.63
N SER A 86 18.18 -7.62 -2.79
CA SER A 86 18.69 -6.31 -3.22
C SER A 86 17.72 -5.15 -2.96
N GLY A 87 16.48 -5.47 -2.60
CA GLY A 87 15.40 -4.54 -2.29
C GLY A 87 15.64 -3.79 -0.99
N GLN A 88 15.50 -2.49 -1.05
CA GLN A 88 15.54 -1.56 0.07
C GLN A 88 14.27 -0.71 0.05
N GLY A 89 13.14 -1.34 -0.27
CA GLY A 89 11.84 -0.70 -0.41
C GLY A 89 11.47 0.11 0.83
N GLN A 90 11.30 1.41 0.61
CA GLN A 90 10.73 2.30 1.61
C GLN A 90 9.73 3.21 0.92
N LEU A 91 8.48 3.15 1.37
CA LEU A 91 7.40 3.97 0.82
C LEU A 91 6.97 5.00 1.85
N THR A 92 6.98 6.27 1.47
CA THR A 92 6.33 7.34 2.24
C THR A 92 5.20 7.94 1.43
N LEU A 93 3.96 7.88 1.93
CA LEU A 93 2.80 8.54 1.32
C LEU A 93 2.31 9.69 2.20
N THR A 94 2.28 10.88 1.63
CA THR A 94 1.72 12.07 2.29
C THR A 94 0.49 12.55 1.53
N THR A 95 -0.64 12.67 2.24
CA THR A 95 -1.90 13.24 1.72
C THR A 95 -2.42 12.55 0.45
N ILE A 96 -2.35 11.21 0.43
CA ILE A 96 -2.79 10.35 -0.68
C ILE A 96 -3.87 9.36 -0.17
N THR A 97 -4.87 9.09 -1.01
CA THR A 97 -5.81 7.98 -0.82
C THR A 97 -5.40 6.79 -1.69
N VAL A 98 -5.32 5.60 -1.10
CA VAL A 98 -5.16 4.31 -1.79
C VAL A 98 -6.45 3.52 -1.64
N ARG A 99 -7.07 3.10 -2.75
CA ARG A 99 -8.38 2.44 -2.69
C ARG A 99 -8.69 1.45 -3.82
N ASN A 100 -9.69 0.61 -3.58
CA ASN A 100 -10.26 -0.37 -4.52
C ASN A 100 -9.27 -1.45 -4.99
N GLY A 101 -8.10 -1.57 -4.37
CA GLY A 101 -7.19 -2.67 -4.64
C GLY A 101 -7.81 -3.99 -4.23
N ASP A 102 -7.50 -5.04 -4.98
CA ASP A 102 -8.08 -6.37 -4.82
C ASP A 102 -6.99 -7.42 -5.06
N ALA A 103 -6.46 -7.99 -3.98
CA ALA A 103 -5.43 -9.02 -4.06
C ALA A 103 -6.02 -10.44 -4.21
N GLY A 104 -7.35 -10.60 -4.32
CA GLY A 104 -7.97 -11.92 -4.37
C GLY A 104 -7.61 -12.78 -3.14
N ASP A 105 -7.02 -13.95 -3.41
CA ASP A 105 -6.57 -14.90 -2.37
C ASP A 105 -5.18 -14.56 -1.80
N ASP A 106 -4.54 -13.48 -2.26
CA ASP A 106 -3.25 -13.00 -1.74
C ASP A 106 -3.44 -11.95 -0.63
N VAL A 107 -2.39 -11.19 -0.30
CA VAL A 107 -2.36 -10.28 0.86
C VAL A 107 -2.28 -8.80 0.48
N GLY A 108 -2.73 -7.90 1.37
CA GLY A 108 -2.41 -6.48 1.24
C GLY A 108 -3.08 -5.78 0.06
N GLY A 109 -4.42 -5.82 -0.03
CA GLY A 109 -5.19 -5.32 -1.17
C GLY A 109 -4.87 -3.87 -1.54
N GLY A 110 -4.73 -2.99 -0.54
CA GLY A 110 -4.23 -1.65 -0.76
C GLY A 110 -2.70 -1.63 -0.86
N ILE A 111 -2.05 -2.08 0.21
CA ILE A 111 -0.59 -2.06 0.35
C ILE A 111 -0.10 -3.39 0.91
N ALA A 112 0.79 -4.06 0.18
CA ALA A 112 1.58 -5.17 0.68
C ALA A 112 3.02 -4.70 0.98
N ASN A 113 3.45 -4.84 2.24
CA ASN A 113 4.81 -4.52 2.65
C ASN A 113 5.60 -5.81 2.93
N PHE A 114 6.28 -6.33 1.91
CA PHE A 114 7.10 -7.54 1.96
C PHE A 114 8.52 -7.22 2.42
N GLY A 115 8.67 -6.95 3.72
CA GLY A 115 9.97 -6.72 4.34
C GLY A 115 10.51 -5.28 4.21
N GLY A 116 9.82 -4.40 3.50
CA GLY A 116 10.18 -2.98 3.37
C GLY A 116 9.75 -2.12 4.57
N HIS A 117 9.68 -0.81 4.37
CA HIS A 117 9.17 0.12 5.38
C HIS A 117 8.13 1.07 4.79
N VAL A 118 6.91 1.06 5.35
CA VAL A 118 5.81 1.93 4.90
C VAL A 118 5.51 3.00 5.95
N ILE A 119 5.46 4.26 5.49
CA ILE A 119 5.11 5.43 6.30
C ILE A 119 3.95 6.17 5.64
N LEU A 120 2.84 6.31 6.36
CA LEU A 120 1.66 7.05 5.92
C LEU A 120 1.48 8.29 6.80
N THR A 121 1.39 9.46 6.19
CA THR A 121 1.11 10.73 6.87
C THR A 121 -0.10 11.41 6.24
N ALA A 122 -1.15 11.66 7.04
CA ALA A 122 -2.39 12.28 6.57
C ALA A 122 -2.98 11.58 5.32
N SER A 123 -2.79 10.26 5.23
CA SER A 123 -3.18 9.44 4.08
C SER A 123 -4.33 8.50 4.47
N THR A 124 -4.97 7.92 3.47
CA THR A 124 -6.13 7.04 3.67
C THR A 124 -5.99 5.75 2.87
N VAL A 125 -6.25 4.61 3.50
CA VAL A 125 -6.32 3.29 2.85
C VAL A 125 -7.72 2.74 3.06
N ARG A 126 -8.51 2.61 1.99
CA ARG A 126 -9.93 2.24 2.10
C ARG A 126 -10.48 1.48 0.92
N ASP A 127 -11.59 0.78 1.12
CA ASP A 127 -12.28 -0.01 0.09
C ASP A 127 -11.38 -1.05 -0.59
N ASN A 128 -10.36 -1.58 0.08
CA ASN A 128 -9.47 -2.60 -0.49
C ASN A 128 -9.84 -4.01 -0.01
N GLY A 129 -9.52 -5.02 -0.82
CA GLY A 129 -9.85 -6.44 -0.63
C GLY A 129 -8.62 -7.36 -0.71
N ALA A 130 -8.52 -8.37 0.16
CA ALA A 130 -7.49 -9.42 0.12
C ALA A 130 -7.92 -10.67 0.92
N ASP A 131 -7.10 -11.71 1.01
CA ASP A 131 -7.27 -12.80 1.98
C ASP A 131 -6.84 -12.37 3.39
N LEU A 132 -5.67 -11.73 3.50
CA LEU A 132 -5.13 -11.14 4.73
C LEU A 132 -4.74 -9.69 4.51
N GLY A 133 -5.06 -8.82 5.47
CA GLY A 133 -4.65 -7.42 5.36
C GLY A 133 -5.39 -6.72 4.23
N GLY A 134 -6.73 -6.72 4.27
CA GLY A 134 -7.57 -6.16 3.21
C GLY A 134 -7.11 -4.76 2.79
N GLY A 135 -6.84 -3.91 3.78
CA GLY A 135 -6.18 -2.62 3.57
C GLY A 135 -4.66 -2.76 3.41
N ILE A 136 -4.00 -3.21 4.48
CA ILE A 136 -2.54 -3.26 4.57
C ILE A 136 -2.09 -4.60 5.13
N TYR A 137 -1.14 -5.24 4.45
CA TYR A 137 -0.36 -6.35 4.99
C TYR A 137 1.07 -5.88 5.26
N THR A 138 1.68 -6.29 6.38
CA THR A 138 3.08 -5.94 6.67
C THR A 138 3.89 -7.07 7.29
N ASP A 139 5.08 -7.26 6.73
CA ASP A 139 6.15 -8.14 7.19
C ASP A 139 7.33 -7.41 7.84
N ASN A 140 7.22 -6.10 8.04
CA ASN A 140 8.25 -5.35 8.73
C ASN A 140 7.65 -4.08 9.37
N ALA A 141 8.16 -2.89 9.05
CA ALA A 141 7.76 -1.67 9.72
C ALA A 141 6.62 -0.96 9.00
N LEU A 142 5.57 -0.63 9.75
CA LEU A 142 4.45 0.18 9.29
C LEU A 142 4.21 1.33 10.30
N THR A 143 4.26 2.57 9.82
CA THR A 143 4.00 3.77 10.64
C THR A 143 2.88 4.60 10.04
N LEU A 144 1.82 4.83 10.82
CA LEU A 144 0.70 5.69 10.43
C LEU A 144 0.61 6.89 11.37
N THR A 145 0.73 8.10 10.82
CA THR A 145 0.49 9.36 11.54
C THR A 145 -0.68 10.09 10.92
N ALA A 146 -1.69 10.43 11.72
CA ALA A 146 -2.90 11.12 11.30
C ALA A 146 -3.55 10.48 10.05
N SER A 147 -3.45 9.15 9.91
CA SER A 147 -3.87 8.41 8.71
C SER A 147 -5.01 7.45 9.03
N GLY A 148 -5.93 7.24 8.09
CA GLY A 148 -7.09 6.37 8.28
C GLY A 148 -6.97 5.06 7.51
N VAL A 149 -7.36 3.94 8.13
CA VAL A 149 -7.55 2.65 7.45
C VAL A 149 -8.96 2.15 7.72
N HIS A 150 -9.83 2.18 6.72
CA HIS A 150 -11.25 1.89 6.94
C HIS A 150 -11.96 1.30 5.74
N ASP A 151 -13.09 0.62 5.97
CA ASP A 151 -13.91 0.00 4.93
C ASP A 151 -13.15 -1.00 4.04
N ASN A 152 -12.08 -1.61 4.58
CA ASN A 152 -11.34 -2.67 3.90
C ASN A 152 -11.86 -4.04 4.31
N THR A 153 -11.74 -5.01 3.42
CA THR A 153 -12.24 -6.37 3.60
C THR A 153 -11.13 -7.39 3.40
N ALA A 154 -11.00 -8.31 4.34
CA ALA A 154 -10.19 -9.51 4.22
C ALA A 154 -11.12 -10.74 4.22
N ALA A 155 -10.73 -11.82 3.55
CA ALA A 155 -11.47 -13.09 3.62
C ALA A 155 -11.19 -13.82 4.95
N THR A 156 -9.95 -13.78 5.42
CA THR A 156 -9.49 -14.57 6.58
C THR A 156 -9.28 -13.71 7.83
N ASP A 157 -8.39 -12.71 7.79
CA ASP A 157 -8.02 -11.93 8.97
C ASP A 157 -7.41 -10.57 8.62
N GLY A 158 -7.48 -9.62 9.54
CA GLY A 158 -6.94 -8.28 9.36
C GLY A 158 -7.61 -7.54 8.22
N GLY A 159 -8.91 -7.27 8.34
CA GLY A 159 -9.64 -6.47 7.35
C GLY A 159 -8.94 -5.14 7.06
N GLY A 160 -8.52 -4.44 8.12
CA GLY A 160 -7.76 -3.20 8.02
C GLY A 160 -6.28 -3.47 7.84
N ILE A 161 -5.63 -3.95 8.91
CA ILE A 161 -4.19 -4.24 8.94
C ILE A 161 -3.96 -5.70 9.34
N TYR A 162 -3.20 -6.45 8.56
CA TYR A 162 -2.61 -7.71 9.01
C TYR A 162 -1.11 -7.55 9.23
N LYS A 163 -0.67 -7.78 10.47
CA LYS A 163 0.74 -7.73 10.85
C LYS A 163 1.28 -9.15 10.97
N ASN A 164 2.02 -9.61 9.96
CA ASN A 164 2.66 -10.91 10.01
C ASN A 164 3.95 -10.87 10.85
N SER A 165 4.75 -9.82 10.71
CA SER A 165 5.94 -9.61 11.54
C SER A 165 6.32 -8.12 11.66
N GLY A 166 7.46 -7.82 12.27
CA GLY A 166 7.91 -6.44 12.50
C GLY A 166 7.08 -5.66 13.52
N SER A 167 6.86 -4.37 13.25
CA SER A 167 6.19 -3.44 14.17
C SER A 167 5.20 -2.54 13.44
N VAL A 168 4.12 -2.21 14.15
CA VAL A 168 3.11 -1.25 13.71
C VAL A 168 3.06 -0.12 14.73
N SER A 169 3.17 1.12 14.27
CA SER A 169 3.10 2.33 15.09
C SER A 169 1.97 3.22 14.60
N LEU A 170 1.02 3.51 15.49
CA LEU A 170 -0.18 4.30 15.20
C LEU A 170 -0.18 5.58 16.04
N LEU A 171 -0.29 6.74 15.38
CA LEU A 171 -0.44 8.03 16.06
C LEU A 171 -1.60 8.80 15.45
N ALA A 172 -2.70 8.94 16.22
CA ALA A 172 -3.94 9.58 15.75
C ALA A 172 -4.46 8.97 14.43
N SER A 173 -4.33 7.65 14.30
CA SER A 173 -4.59 6.93 13.05
C SER A 173 -5.69 5.89 13.24
N PRO A 174 -6.97 6.23 13.01
CA PRO A 174 -8.08 5.33 13.26
C PRO A 174 -8.10 4.16 12.27
N ILE A 175 -8.23 2.95 12.81
CA ILE A 175 -8.44 1.71 12.05
C ILE A 175 -9.85 1.22 12.36
N VAL A 176 -10.81 1.46 11.46
CA VAL A 176 -12.25 1.32 11.77
C VAL A 176 -13.06 0.78 10.60
N HIS A 177 -14.19 0.13 10.88
CA HIS A 177 -15.11 -0.39 9.85
C HIS A 177 -14.47 -1.35 8.85
N ASN A 178 -13.47 -2.11 9.27
CA ASN A 178 -12.91 -3.15 8.43
C ASN A 178 -13.51 -4.52 8.79
N SER A 179 -13.55 -5.42 7.81
CA SER A 179 -14.12 -6.77 7.93
C SER A 179 -13.06 -7.82 7.60
N PRO A 180 -12.91 -8.93 8.36
CA PRO A 180 -13.75 -9.34 9.48
C PRO A 180 -13.42 -8.59 10.79
N ASN A 181 -12.29 -7.89 10.84
CA ASN A 181 -11.85 -7.10 11.98
C ASN A 181 -10.94 -5.94 11.54
N ASN A 182 -10.62 -5.04 12.45
CA ASN A 182 -9.72 -3.91 12.18
C ASN A 182 -8.26 -4.35 12.06
N CYS A 183 -7.83 -5.29 12.89
CA CYS A 183 -6.48 -5.82 12.83
C CYS A 183 -6.44 -7.33 13.07
N GLY A 184 -5.56 -7.98 12.30
CA GLY A 184 -5.12 -9.36 12.46
C GLY A 184 -3.60 -9.40 12.68
N ALA A 185 -3.11 -10.44 13.34
CA ALA A 185 -1.67 -10.57 13.56
C ALA A 185 -1.26 -12.00 13.91
N ASN A 186 -0.04 -12.36 13.49
CA ASN A 186 0.73 -13.35 14.22
C ASN A 186 1.25 -12.69 15.53
N PRO A 187 1.13 -13.35 16.70
CA PRO A 187 1.44 -12.71 17.99
C PRO A 187 2.85 -12.08 18.04
N PRO A 188 3.01 -10.87 18.62
CA PRO A 188 2.03 -10.09 19.38
C PRO A 188 1.13 -9.18 18.51
N ALA A 189 -0.09 -8.94 19.02
CA ALA A 189 -1.13 -8.12 18.39
C ALA A 189 -0.67 -6.69 18.08
N VAL A 190 -1.33 -6.06 17.10
CA VAL A 190 -1.14 -4.65 16.73
C VAL A 190 -1.60 -3.76 17.90
N PRO A 191 -0.71 -2.96 18.53
CA PRO A 191 -1.09 -2.08 19.62
C PRO A 191 -2.11 -1.03 19.15
N ASP A 192 -3.06 -0.70 20.03
CA ASP A 192 -4.10 0.33 19.79
C ASP A 192 -5.02 0.03 18.60
N CYS A 193 -5.09 -1.26 18.25
CA CYS A 193 -6.21 -1.91 17.58
C CYS A 193 -6.93 -2.79 18.62
#